data_AF-A0A2I1HK05-F1
#
_entry.id   AF-A0A2I1HK05-F1
#
_cell.length_a   1.000
_cell.length_b   1.000
_cell.length_c   1.000
_cell.angle_alpha   90.00
_cell.angle_beta   90.00
_cell.angle_gamma   90.00
#
_symmetry.space_group_name_H-M   'P 1'
#
loop_
_entity.id
_entity.type
_entity.pdbx_description
1 polymer ?
#
loop_
_entity_poly.entity_id
_entity_poly.type
_entity_poly.pdbx_seq_one_letter_code
_entity_poly.pdbx_strand_id
1 'polypeptide(L)'
;MTDFLKYSSLIISTTIKHYLNGPPRPSWDLKSHLSFAKFAFLADNTKTIEQFQSISLPGPAKPGVIINEFKINNDYRNEAQVHLDKILKPYEH
;
A
#
# COMPACT_ATOMS: atom_id res chain seq x y z
N MET A 1 -3.33 2.54 -30.03
CA MET A 1 -1.96 3.07 -30.27
C MET A 1 -1.53 4.03 -29.17
N THR A 2 -2.39 4.96 -28.75
CA THR A 2 -2.15 5.90 -27.64
C THR A 2 -1.86 5.22 -26.31
N ASP A 3 -2.55 4.14 -25.98
CA ASP A 3 -2.43 3.51 -24.67
C ASP A 3 -1.11 2.73 -24.53
N PHE A 4 -0.60 2.18 -25.64
CA PHE A 4 0.73 1.59 -25.69
C PHE A 4 1.82 2.63 -25.43
N LEU A 5 1.70 3.82 -26.04
CA LEU A 5 2.64 4.93 -25.83
C LEU A 5 2.57 5.49 -24.39
N LYS A 6 1.37 5.59 -23.82
CA LYS A 6 1.18 5.99 -22.42
C LYS A 6 1.81 4.98 -21.47
N TYR A 7 1.60 3.69 -21.74
CA TYR A 7 2.15 2.62 -20.93
C TYR A 7 3.68 2.56 -21.03
N SER A 8 4.26 2.66 -22.24
CA SER A 8 5.72 2.70 -22.38
C SER A 8 6.33 3.92 -21.68
N SER A 9 5.71 5.09 -21.81
CA SER A 9 6.08 6.31 -21.09
C SER A 9 6.02 6.14 -19.57
N LEU A 10 5.01 5.46 -19.05
CA LEU A 10 4.89 5.14 -17.62
C LEU A 10 6.07 4.28 -17.13
N ILE A 11 6.43 3.22 -17.85
CA ILE A 11 7.54 2.32 -17.45
C ILE A 11 8.87 3.07 -17.46
N ILE A 12 9.12 3.87 -18.49
CA ILE A 12 10.36 4.64 -18.60
C ILE A 12 10.45 5.69 -17.48
N SER A 13 9.39 6.49 -17.30
CA SER A 13 9.37 7.56 -16.30
C SER A 13 9.47 7.04 -14.86
N THR A 14 8.81 5.93 -14.54
CA THR A 14 8.87 5.29 -13.21
C THR A 14 10.26 4.71 -12.92
N THR A 15 10.90 4.11 -13.92
CA THR A 15 12.28 3.60 -13.79
C THR A 15 13.26 4.75 -13.54
N ILE A 16 13.17 5.84 -14.30
CA ILE A 16 14.03 7.03 -14.10
C ILE A 16 13.81 7.62 -12.71
N LYS A 17 12.56 7.82 -12.29
CA LYS A 17 12.23 8.34 -10.95
C LYS A 17 12.79 7.46 -9.83
N HIS A 18 12.74 6.14 -9.98
CA HIS A 18 13.25 5.22 -8.96
C HIS A 18 14.75 5.41 -8.70
N TYR A 19 15.55 5.66 -9.75
CA TYR A 19 16.98 5.86 -9.59
C TYR A 19 17.36 7.29 -9.19
N LEU A 20 16.63 8.30 -9.67
CA LEU A 20 16.91 9.70 -9.35
C LEU A 20 16.46 10.09 -7.93
N ASN A 21 15.25 9.68 -7.55
CA ASN A 21 14.63 10.10 -6.29
C ASN A 21 14.66 9.00 -5.22
N GLY A 22 15.13 7.80 -5.59
CA GLY A 22 15.03 6.61 -4.76
C GLY A 22 13.66 5.93 -4.86
N PRO A 23 13.50 4.80 -4.16
CA PRO A 23 12.25 4.07 -4.14
C PRO A 23 11.18 4.80 -3.32
N PRO A 24 9.87 4.68 -3.66
CA PRO A 24 8.79 5.29 -2.90
C PRO A 24 8.73 4.85 -1.42
N ARG A 25 9.26 3.66 -1.15
CA ARG A 25 9.50 3.13 0.19
C ARG A 25 10.89 2.49 0.21
N PRO A 26 11.64 2.57 1.32
CA PRO A 26 12.99 2.01 1.39
C PRO A 26 13.07 0.51 1.03
N SER A 27 12.00 -0.25 1.28
CA SER A 27 11.91 -1.68 0.98
C SER A 27 11.45 -2.02 -0.44
N TRP A 28 11.08 -1.03 -1.25
CA TRP A 28 10.58 -1.27 -2.60
C TRP A 28 11.73 -1.35 -3.58
N ASP A 29 11.96 -2.54 -4.14
CA ASP A 29 12.81 -2.71 -5.31
C ASP A 29 12.13 -2.14 -6.58
N LEU A 30 12.90 -2.04 -7.67
CA LEU A 30 12.39 -1.53 -8.94
C LEU A 30 11.16 -2.32 -9.44
N LYS A 31 11.15 -3.64 -9.23
CA LYS A 31 10.04 -4.51 -9.62
C LYS A 31 8.75 -4.15 -8.88
N SER A 32 8.84 -3.92 -7.57
CA SER A 32 7.71 -3.53 -6.74
C SER A 32 7.18 -2.15 -7.14
N HIS A 33 8.08 -1.19 -7.36
CA HIS A 33 7.71 0.16 -7.83
C HIS A 33 7.00 0.12 -9.18
N LEU A 34 7.53 -0.64 -10.15
CA LEU A 34 6.90 -0.83 -11.45
C LEU A 34 5.55 -1.54 -11.35
N SER A 35 5.45 -2.57 -10.53
CA SER A 35 4.20 -3.34 -10.35
C SER A 35 3.10 -2.45 -9.78
N PHE A 36 3.42 -1.62 -8.79
CA PHE A 36 2.47 -0.67 -8.23
C PHE A 36 2.09 0.43 -9.23
N ALA A 37 3.04 0.98 -9.99
CA ALA A 37 2.74 1.99 -10.99
C ALA A 37 1.82 1.46 -12.11
N LYS A 38 2.06 0.22 -12.55
CA LYS A 38 1.16 -0.48 -13.49
C LYS A 38 -0.22 -0.68 -12.90
N PHE A 39 -0.29 -1.13 -11.65
CA PHE A 39 -1.55 -1.28 -10.93
C PHE A 39 -2.32 0.05 -10.88
N ALA A 40 -1.67 1.14 -10.44
CA ALA A 40 -2.29 2.46 -10.37
C ALA A 40 -2.74 3.00 -11.74
N PHE A 41 -2.00 2.70 -12.81
CA PHE A 41 -2.36 3.09 -14.17
C PHE A 41 -3.58 2.33 -14.72
N LEU A 42 -3.73 1.05 -14.34
CA LEU A 42 -4.84 0.20 -14.76
C LEU A 42 -6.04 0.29 -13.81
N ALA A 43 -5.81 0.70 -12.56
CA ALA A 43 -6.84 0.83 -11.55
C ALA A 43 -7.84 1.91 -11.95
N ASP A 44 -9.11 1.55 -11.87
CA ASP A 44 -10.20 2.50 -12.04
C ASP A 44 -10.23 3.41 -10.80
N ASN A 45 -9.78 4.65 -10.97
CA ASN A 45 -9.67 5.65 -9.90
C ASN A 45 -11.05 6.07 -9.32
N THR A 46 -12.14 5.51 -9.83
CA THR A 46 -13.49 5.70 -9.28
C THR A 46 -13.78 4.82 -8.08
N LYS A 47 -12.95 3.80 -7.83
CA LYS A 47 -13.16 2.86 -6.73
C LYS A 47 -12.45 3.29 -5.45
N THR A 48 -13.13 3.19 -4.32
CA THR A 48 -12.52 3.47 -3.01
C THR A 48 -11.60 2.32 -2.57
N ILE A 49 -10.75 2.59 -1.58
CA ILE A 49 -9.83 1.56 -1.02
C ILE A 49 -10.64 0.38 -0.47
N GLU A 50 -11.77 0.65 0.17
CA GLU A 50 -12.67 -0.34 0.76
C GLU A 50 -13.28 -1.24 -0.32
N GLN A 51 -13.65 -0.67 -1.48
CA GLN A 51 -14.14 -1.42 -2.63
C GLN A 51 -13.06 -2.29 -3.27
N PHE A 52 -11.79 -1.88 -3.19
CA PHE A 52 -10.69 -2.70 -3.66
C PHE A 52 -10.36 -3.83 -2.68
N GLN A 53 -10.39 -3.54 -1.37
CA GLN A 53 -10.19 -4.54 -0.32
C GLN A 53 -11.30 -5.58 -0.29
N SER A 54 -12.55 -5.22 -0.61
CA SER A 54 -13.66 -6.17 -0.68
C SER A 54 -13.54 -7.18 -1.84
N ILE A 55 -12.81 -6.84 -2.90
CA ILE A 55 -12.48 -7.76 -4.00
C ILE A 55 -11.42 -8.77 -3.56
N SER A 56 -10.52 -8.36 -2.66
CA SER A 56 -9.52 -9.25 -2.06
C SER A 56 -10.14 -10.02 -0.89
N LEU A 57 -10.96 -11.02 -1.22
CA LEU A 57 -11.42 -12.01 -0.23
C LEU A 57 -10.18 -12.60 0.48
N PRO A 58 -10.11 -12.60 1.82
CA PRO A 58 -9.11 -13.40 2.51
C PRO A 58 -9.33 -14.85 2.08
N GLY A 59 -8.34 -15.40 1.35
CA GLY A 59 -8.37 -16.80 0.97
C GLY A 59 -8.50 -17.66 2.22
N PRO A 60 -9.19 -18.82 2.14
CA PRO A 60 -9.30 -19.71 3.29
C PRO A 60 -7.90 -20.03 3.81
N ALA A 61 -7.73 -19.95 5.13
CA ALA A 61 -6.48 -20.32 5.77
C ALA A 61 -6.07 -21.72 5.30
N LYS A 62 -4.81 -21.89 4.88
CA LYS A 62 -4.33 -23.18 4.38
C LYS A 62 -4.53 -24.26 5.47
N PRO A 63 -5.00 -25.47 5.12
CA PRO A 63 -5.15 -26.55 6.09
C PRO A 63 -3.82 -26.81 6.82
N GLY A 64 -3.85 -26.88 8.15
CA GLY A 64 -2.66 -27.09 8.98
C GLY A 64 -1.96 -25.82 9.45
N VAL A 65 -2.41 -24.63 9.03
CA VAL A 65 -2.04 -23.38 9.72
C VAL A 65 -2.84 -23.35 11.03
N ILE A 66 -2.20 -23.74 12.12
CA ILE A 66 -2.68 -23.40 13.45
C ILE A 66 -2.67 -21.87 13.47
N ILE A 67 -3.85 -21.25 13.43
CA ILE A 67 -4.00 -19.86 13.80
C ILE A 67 -3.75 -19.87 15.30
N ASN A 68 -2.48 -19.94 15.72
CA ASN A 68 -2.11 -19.42 17.01
C ASN A 68 -2.74 -18.03 17.00
N GLU A 69 -3.58 -17.73 17.98
CA GLU A 69 -3.96 -16.37 18.28
C GLU A 69 -2.65 -15.61 18.47
N PHE A 70 -2.05 -15.14 17.38
CA PHE A 70 -0.85 -14.34 17.42
C PHE A 70 -1.38 -13.04 17.96
N LYS A 71 -1.38 -12.93 19.29
CA LYS A 71 -1.77 -11.75 20.01
C LYS A 71 -0.72 -10.71 19.64
N ILE A 72 -1.00 -9.98 18.58
CA ILE A 72 -0.15 -8.89 18.11
C ILE A 72 0.05 -8.00 19.32
N ASN A 73 1.30 -7.87 19.75
CA ASN A 73 1.61 -7.09 20.91
C ASN A 73 1.16 -5.64 20.67
N ASN A 74 0.29 -5.13 21.55
CA ASN A 74 -0.31 -3.81 21.40
C ASN A 74 0.59 -2.68 21.92
N ASP A 75 1.80 -2.99 22.38
CA ASP A 75 2.74 -2.01 22.93
C ASP A 75 2.92 -0.81 21.99
N TYR A 76 3.15 -1.04 20.70
CA TYR A 76 3.31 0.03 19.72
C TYR A 76 2.03 0.85 19.49
N ARG A 77 0.84 0.22 19.56
CA ARG A 77 -0.43 0.94 19.42
C ARG A 77 -0.70 1.80 20.65
N ASN A 78 -0.40 1.27 21.84
CA ASN A 78 -0.53 1.98 23.11
C ASN A 78 0.42 3.18 23.14
N GLU A 79 1.67 3.00 22.70
CA GLU A 79 2.66 4.09 22.61
C GLU A 79 2.21 5.16 21.60
N ALA A 80 1.79 4.75 20.39
CA ALA A 80 1.29 5.68 19.39
C ALA A 80 0.08 6.48 19.88
N GLN A 81 -0.83 5.86 20.65
CA GLN A 81 -2.01 6.53 21.19
C GLN A 81 -1.64 7.71 22.11
N VAL A 82 -0.63 7.56 22.97
CA VAL A 82 -0.15 8.67 23.83
C VAL A 82 0.27 9.89 23.01
N HIS A 83 0.93 9.66 21.87
CA HIS A 83 1.35 10.73 20.97
C HIS A 83 0.19 11.33 20.18
N LEU A 84 -0.73 10.48 19.70
CA LEU A 84 -1.90 10.91 18.93
C LEU A 84 -2.87 11.71 19.80
N ASP A 85 -3.16 11.28 21.02
CA ASP A 85 -4.05 11.98 21.95
C ASP A 85 -3.56 13.41 22.21
N LYS A 86 -2.24 13.61 22.34
CA LYS A 86 -1.65 14.94 22.50
C LYS A 86 -1.93 15.87 21.30
N ILE A 87 -1.95 15.30 20.09
CA ILE A 87 -2.18 16.05 18.84
C ILE A 87 -3.68 16.29 18.63
N LEU A 88 -4.52 15.33 19.02
CA LEU A 88 -5.96 15.34 18.73
C LEU A 88 -6.78 16.09 19.79
N LYS A 89 -6.30 16.19 21.04
CA LYS A 89 -6.99 16.86 22.15
C LYS A 89 -7.51 18.29 21.86
N PRO A 90 -6.82 19.15 21.07
CA PRO A 90 -7.36 20.46 20.69
C PRO A 90 -8.58 20.43 19.76
N TYR A 91 -8.88 19.27 19.15
CA TYR A 91 -9.91 19.07 18.16
C TYR A 91 -11.08 18.19 18.66
N GLU A 92 -11.02 17.75 19.92
CA GLU A 92 -12.12 17.06 20.58
C GLU A 92 -13.13 18.11 21.08
N HIS A 93 -14.28 18.19 20.41
CA HIS A 93 -15.40 19.08 20.72
C HIS A 93 -16.37 18.48 21.73
#